data_AF-A0A7V2VJW3-F1
#
_entry.id   AF-A0A7V2VJW3-F1
#
_cell.length_a   1.000
_cell.length_b   1.000
_cell.length_c   1.000
_cell.angle_alpha   90.00
_cell.angle_beta   90.00
_cell.angle_gamma   90.00
#
_symmetry.space_group_name_H-M   'P 1'
#
loop_
_entity.id
_entity.type
_entity.pdbx_description
1 polymer ?
#
loop_
_entity_poly.entity_id
_entity_poly.type
_entity_poly.pdbx_seq_one_letter_code
_entity_poly.pdbx_strand_id
1 'polypeptide(L)'
;EEVDRLRVRSPQGLAALSPRQIADLVIRKAAHRSTSSAPVPIRMEARPRAALDRTACDEAEVGVLKGQSPVAACQEDPRQELIQRAADLLVAAGYAVERIPAPIPLPDGTPFQPDLTIREEDRLLPVEVEDLSRPPEEREARWEACYRLAGGDLRFIAPDPGTLDRVRSEVFYWLGPRPFSLRMTDLSYGRGRYGEAIWRIQRGTK
;
A
#
# COMPACT_ATOMS: atom_id res chain seq x y z
N GLU A 1 -7.41 -29.49 17.35
CA GLU A 1 -6.91 -30.22 18.53
C GLU A 1 -7.33 -29.64 19.88
N GLU A 2 -6.89 -28.46 20.33
CA GLU A 2 -7.28 -27.99 21.69
C GLU A 2 -8.71 -27.43 21.78
N VAL A 3 -9.23 -26.88 20.68
CA VAL A 3 -10.65 -26.55 20.50
C VAL A 3 -11.52 -27.82 20.48
N ASP A 4 -10.99 -28.91 19.92
CA ASP A 4 -11.66 -30.22 19.94
C ASP A 4 -11.61 -30.86 21.33
N ARG A 5 -10.51 -30.68 22.08
CA ARG A 5 -10.43 -31.09 23.50
C ARG A 5 -11.40 -30.31 24.40
N LEU A 6 -11.64 -29.03 24.11
CA LEU A 6 -12.64 -28.21 24.82
C LEU A 6 -14.07 -28.63 24.50
N ARG A 7 -14.36 -29.03 23.26
CA ARG A 7 -15.66 -29.59 22.85
C ARG A 7 -15.98 -30.91 23.55
N VAL A 8 -14.98 -31.75 23.81
CA VAL A 8 -15.17 -33.05 24.47
C VAL A 8 -15.39 -32.93 25.99
N ARG A 9 -14.86 -31.90 26.67
CA ARG A 9 -14.93 -31.78 28.14
C ARG A 9 -16.11 -30.97 28.69
N SER A 10 -16.76 -30.12 27.89
CA SER A 10 -17.95 -29.38 28.36
C SER A 10 -18.76 -28.87 27.17
N PRO A 11 -19.88 -29.54 26.80
CA PRO A 11 -20.67 -29.17 25.62
C PRO A 11 -21.36 -27.81 25.73
N GLN A 12 -21.26 -27.11 26.86
CA GLN A 12 -21.83 -25.78 27.10
C GLN A 12 -20.78 -24.65 27.22
N GLY A 13 -19.48 -24.95 27.13
CA GLY A 13 -18.42 -23.99 27.47
C GLY A 13 -18.10 -22.90 26.43
N LEU A 14 -18.55 -23.03 25.18
CA LEU A 14 -18.27 -22.06 24.11
C LEU A 14 -19.38 -21.03 23.90
N ALA A 15 -20.59 -21.27 24.44
CA ALA A 15 -21.70 -20.31 24.37
C ALA A 15 -21.65 -19.25 25.47
N ALA A 16 -20.84 -19.47 26.52
CA ALA A 16 -20.68 -18.55 27.66
C ALA A 16 -19.54 -17.54 27.48
N LEU A 17 -18.73 -17.66 26.43
CA LEU A 17 -17.63 -16.75 26.16
C LEU A 17 -18.09 -15.63 25.23
N SER A 18 -17.95 -14.40 25.70
CA SER A 18 -18.17 -13.23 24.85
C SER A 18 -17.15 -13.23 23.69
N PRO A 19 -17.49 -12.64 22.53
CA PRO A 19 -16.59 -12.53 21.39
C PRO A 19 -15.20 -11.96 21.74
N ARG A 20 -15.14 -11.07 22.75
CA ARG A 20 -13.89 -10.48 23.26
C ARG A 20 -13.00 -11.50 23.97
N GLN A 21 -13.58 -12.42 24.75
CA GLN A 21 -12.83 -13.47 25.44
C GLN A 21 -12.26 -14.51 24.47
N ILE A 22 -12.97 -14.76 23.37
CA ILE A 22 -12.48 -15.63 22.28
C ILE A 22 -11.28 -14.96 21.58
N ALA A 23 -11.38 -13.66 21.30
CA ALA A 23 -10.28 -12.89 20.70
C ALA A 23 -9.01 -12.90 21.59
N ASP A 24 -9.16 -12.65 22.89
CA ASP A 24 -8.04 -12.66 23.84
C ASP A 24 -7.33 -14.03 23.91
N LEU A 25 -8.09 -15.12 23.79
CA LEU A 25 -7.53 -16.48 23.79
C LEU A 25 -6.67 -16.73 22.54
N VAL A 26 -7.10 -16.24 21.38
CA VAL A 26 -6.38 -16.36 20.10
C VAL A 26 -5.10 -15.51 20.12
N ILE A 27 -5.17 -14.29 20.65
CA ILE A 27 -4.02 -13.36 20.74
C ILE A 27 -2.90 -13.95 21.62
N ARG A 28 -3.23 -14.51 22.79
CA ARG A 28 -2.21 -15.12 23.67
C ARG A 28 -1.49 -16.30 23.03
N LYS A 29 -2.18 -17.09 22.20
CA LYS A 29 -1.56 -18.25 21.52
C LYS A 29 -0.63 -17.83 20.38
N ALA A 30 -0.94 -16.73 19.70
CA ALA A 30 -0.05 -16.16 18.68
C ALA A 30 1.27 -15.64 19.30
N ALA A 31 1.20 -15.02 20.48
CA ALA A 31 2.39 -14.53 21.19
C ALA A 31 3.34 -15.66 21.65
N HIS A 32 2.82 -16.84 22.01
CA HIS A 32 3.65 -17.99 22.42
C HIS A 32 4.29 -18.76 21.25
N ARG A 33 3.87 -18.54 20.00
CA ARG A 33 4.50 -19.17 18.82
C ARG A 33 5.70 -18.40 18.27
N SER A 34 5.86 -17.13 18.65
CA SER A 34 6.88 -16.24 18.07
C SER A 34 8.24 -16.24 18.80
N THR A 35 8.42 -17.05 19.85
CA THR A 35 9.68 -17.06 20.64
C THR A 35 10.62 -18.23 20.36
N SER A 36 10.42 -18.98 19.26
CA SER A 36 11.30 -20.09 18.88
C SER A 36 11.87 -19.92 17.47
N SER A 37 12.79 -18.96 17.29
CA SER A 37 13.74 -18.99 16.18
C SER A 37 14.94 -18.12 16.53
N ALA A 38 15.98 -18.73 17.09
CA ALA A 38 17.27 -18.10 17.27
C ALA A 38 17.94 -17.84 15.89
N PRO A 39 18.58 -16.69 15.67
CA PRO A 39 19.30 -16.45 14.42
C PRO A 39 20.67 -17.14 14.41
N VAL A 40 20.95 -17.87 13.34
CA VAL A 40 22.28 -18.43 13.01
C VAL A 40 23.15 -17.30 12.43
N PRO A 41 24.36 -17.03 12.95
CA PRO A 41 25.26 -16.05 12.35
C PRO A 41 25.97 -16.64 11.13
N ILE A 42 25.70 -16.09 9.94
CA ILE A 42 26.49 -16.39 8.74
C ILE A 42 27.75 -15.52 8.78
N ARG A 43 28.89 -16.20 8.89
CA ARG A 43 30.25 -15.66 8.84
C ARG A 43 30.66 -15.53 7.37
N MET A 44 30.77 -14.31 6.85
CA MET A 44 31.43 -14.03 5.57
C MET A 44 32.82 -13.45 5.83
N GLU A 45 33.85 -14.23 5.48
CA GLU A 45 35.23 -13.77 5.45
C GLU A 45 35.49 -13.00 4.15
N ALA A 46 35.89 -11.74 4.26
CA ALA A 46 36.41 -10.95 3.15
C ALA A 46 37.95 -11.06 3.14
N ARG A 47 38.51 -11.63 2.07
CA ARG A 47 39.96 -11.56 1.78
C ARG A 47 40.31 -10.28 1.00
N PRO A 48 41.53 -9.76 1.16
CA PRO A 48 41.90 -8.42 0.72
C PRO A 48 42.39 -8.39 -0.73
N ARG A 49 42.19 -7.25 -1.41
CA ARG A 49 42.90 -6.93 -2.66
C ARG A 49 43.89 -5.80 -2.40
N ALA A 50 45.15 -6.10 -2.68
CA ALA A 50 46.28 -5.19 -2.56
C ALA A 50 46.39 -4.26 -3.77
N ALA A 51 46.86 -3.06 -3.43
CA ALA A 51 47.60 -2.01 -4.14
C ALA A 51 48.10 -2.21 -5.59
N LEU A 52 48.10 -1.08 -6.32
CA LEU A 52 49.13 -0.50 -7.21
C LEU A 52 48.41 0.59 -8.04
N ASP A 53 48.95 1.74 -8.42
CA ASP A 53 50.11 2.52 -8.01
C ASP A 53 49.88 3.93 -8.59
N ARG A 54 50.61 4.87 -8.02
CA ARG A 54 50.80 6.28 -8.35
C ARG A 54 50.93 6.57 -9.85
N THR A 55 50.52 7.75 -10.29
CA THR A 55 51.44 8.82 -10.73
C THR A 55 50.69 10.16 -10.74
N ALA A 56 51.33 11.17 -10.14
CA ALA A 56 50.92 12.57 -10.10
C ALA A 56 51.59 13.35 -11.24
N CYS A 57 50.92 14.38 -11.77
CA CYS A 57 51.54 15.53 -12.44
C CYS A 57 50.70 16.79 -12.17
N ASP A 58 51.25 17.62 -11.30
CA ASP A 58 51.37 19.08 -11.32
C ASP A 58 50.19 20.05 -11.39
N GLU A 59 50.42 21.10 -10.61
CA GLU A 59 49.62 22.25 -10.22
C GLU A 59 49.50 23.31 -11.32
N ALA A 60 48.34 23.97 -11.40
CA ALA A 60 48.26 25.39 -11.75
C ALA A 60 46.90 26.00 -11.35
N GLU A 61 46.98 26.87 -10.35
CA GLU A 61 46.28 28.15 -10.19
C GLU A 61 44.74 28.23 -10.05
N VAL A 62 44.40 28.50 -8.79
CA VAL A 62 43.29 29.28 -8.22
C VAL A 62 42.57 30.22 -9.19
N GLY A 63 41.35 29.83 -9.58
CA GLY A 63 40.30 30.71 -10.07
C GLY A 63 39.04 30.49 -9.23
N VAL A 64 38.87 31.30 -8.18
CA VAL A 64 37.67 31.33 -7.34
C VAL A 64 36.46 31.72 -8.18
N LEU A 65 35.58 30.76 -8.46
CA LEU A 65 34.18 31.05 -8.80
C LEU A 65 33.30 30.33 -7.78
N LYS A 66 32.77 31.15 -6.85
CA LYS A 66 31.66 30.80 -5.96
C LYS A 66 30.49 30.28 -6.78
N GLY A 67 30.35 28.97 -6.79
CA GLY A 67 29.21 28.24 -7.34
C GLY A 67 28.88 27.05 -6.46
N GLN A 68 28.84 27.24 -5.14
CA GLN A 68 28.13 26.31 -4.27
C GLN A 68 26.63 26.47 -4.56
N SER A 69 26.18 25.84 -5.63
CA SER A 69 24.79 25.43 -5.73
C SER A 69 24.60 24.40 -4.62
N PRO A 70 23.78 24.65 -3.59
CA PRO A 70 23.43 23.57 -2.69
C PRO A 70 22.73 22.52 -3.54
N VAL A 71 23.29 21.30 -3.55
CA VAL A 71 22.56 20.11 -3.95
C VAL A 71 21.36 20.09 -3.01
N ALA A 72 20.24 20.62 -3.49
CA ALA A 72 19.00 20.61 -2.76
C ALA A 72 18.75 19.15 -2.44
N ALA A 73 18.78 18.81 -1.15
CA ALA A 73 18.30 17.52 -0.70
C ALA A 73 16.93 17.33 -1.35
N CYS A 74 16.83 16.38 -2.27
CA CYS A 74 15.55 15.91 -2.78
C CYS A 74 14.82 15.37 -1.56
N GLN A 75 14.06 16.24 -0.87
CA GLN A 75 13.09 15.81 0.11
C GLN A 75 12.05 15.08 -0.71
N GLU A 76 12.18 13.77 -0.77
CA GLU A 76 11.19 12.89 -1.38
C GLU A 76 9.88 13.15 -0.65
N ASP A 77 8.88 13.64 -1.39
CA ASP A 77 7.53 13.80 -0.87
C ASP A 77 7.06 12.42 -0.37
N PRO A 78 6.79 12.23 0.94
CA PRO A 78 6.39 10.93 1.50
C PRO A 78 5.20 10.31 0.78
N ARG A 79 4.32 11.16 0.23
CA ARG A 79 3.18 10.73 -0.55
C ARG A 79 3.59 10.19 -1.93
N GLN A 80 4.57 10.82 -2.56
CA GLN A 80 5.10 10.37 -3.84
C GLN A 80 5.80 9.01 -3.72
N GLU A 81 6.52 8.77 -2.62
CA GLU A 81 7.07 7.44 -2.31
C GLU A 81 5.95 6.39 -2.20
N LEU A 82 4.84 6.75 -1.54
CA LEU A 82 3.70 5.85 -1.38
C LEU A 82 3.04 5.51 -2.72
N ILE A 83 2.82 6.51 -3.58
CA ILE A 83 2.30 6.30 -4.95
C ILE A 83 3.23 5.38 -5.74
N GLN A 84 4.54 5.62 -5.67
CA GLN A 84 5.53 4.84 -6.39
C GLN A 84 5.51 3.36 -5.94
N ARG A 85 5.42 3.10 -4.64
CA ARG A 85 5.31 1.74 -4.09
C ARG A 85 3.98 1.06 -4.46
N ALA A 86 2.88 1.81 -4.52
CA ALA A 86 1.59 1.31 -4.98
C ALA A 86 1.63 0.93 -6.47
N ALA A 87 2.31 1.71 -7.30
CA ALA A 87 2.54 1.37 -8.69
C ALA A 87 3.40 0.11 -8.83
N ASP A 88 4.48 -0.02 -8.05
CA ASP A 88 5.33 -1.22 -8.06
C ASP A 88 4.55 -2.48 -7.68
N LEU A 89 3.65 -2.37 -6.70
CA LEU A 89 2.72 -3.44 -6.33
C LEU A 89 1.84 -3.88 -7.51
N LEU A 90 1.22 -2.92 -8.19
CA LEU A 90 0.34 -3.19 -9.34
C LEU A 90 1.10 -3.78 -10.52
N VAL A 91 2.31 -3.28 -10.82
CA VAL A 91 3.18 -3.84 -11.85
C VAL A 91 3.59 -5.27 -11.50
N ALA A 92 3.99 -5.53 -10.26
CA ALA A 92 4.33 -6.89 -9.80
C ALA A 92 3.14 -7.86 -9.89
N ALA A 93 1.91 -7.36 -9.78
CA ALA A 93 0.69 -8.11 -9.97
C ALA A 93 0.25 -8.26 -11.44
N GLY A 94 1.01 -7.71 -12.40
CA GLY A 94 0.78 -7.86 -13.83
C GLY A 94 -0.12 -6.81 -14.48
N TYR A 95 -0.45 -5.72 -13.77
CA TYR A 95 -1.22 -4.61 -14.36
C TYR A 95 -0.32 -3.73 -15.23
N ALA A 96 -0.89 -3.22 -16.33
CA ALA A 96 -0.31 -2.10 -17.05
C ALA A 96 -0.66 -0.80 -16.31
N VAL A 97 0.35 -0.17 -15.69
CA VAL A 97 0.19 0.98 -14.80
C VAL A 97 0.78 2.23 -15.43
N GLU A 98 0.02 3.32 -15.45
CA GLU A 98 0.53 4.66 -15.73
C GLU A 98 0.70 5.41 -14.40
N ARG A 99 1.96 5.76 -14.10
CA ARG A 99 2.39 6.30 -12.80
C ARG A 99 2.17 7.81 -12.66
N ILE A 100 2.05 8.49 -13.80
CA ILE A 100 1.78 9.91 -13.88
C ILE A 100 0.63 10.06 -14.89
N PRO A 101 -0.61 9.82 -14.45
CA PRO A 101 -1.76 9.87 -15.35
C PRO A 101 -1.93 11.25 -15.95
N ALA A 102 -2.25 11.31 -17.24
CA ALA A 102 -2.76 12.54 -17.84
C ALA A 102 -4.08 12.96 -17.16
N PRO A 103 -4.37 14.27 -16.99
CA PRO A 103 -5.65 14.72 -16.49
C PRO A 103 -6.82 14.22 -17.35
N ILE A 104 -7.83 13.64 -16.70
CA ILE A 104 -9.03 13.07 -17.32
C ILE A 104 -10.17 14.07 -17.14
N PRO A 105 -10.91 14.47 -18.19
CA PRO A 105 -12.04 15.36 -18.04
C PRO A 105 -13.21 14.64 -17.35
N LEU A 106 -13.73 15.24 -16.28
CA LEU A 106 -14.99 14.83 -15.67
C LEU A 106 -16.18 15.28 -16.54
N PRO A 107 -17.41 14.78 -16.30
CA PRO A 107 -18.57 15.12 -17.14
C PRO A 107 -18.96 16.61 -17.12
N ASP A 108 -18.50 17.37 -16.11
CA ASP A 108 -18.64 18.83 -16.02
C ASP A 108 -17.48 19.58 -16.71
N GLY A 109 -16.54 18.87 -17.32
CA GLY A 109 -15.37 19.42 -18.00
C GLY A 109 -14.18 19.72 -17.10
N THR A 110 -14.30 19.56 -15.78
CA THR A 110 -13.19 19.79 -14.85
C THR A 110 -12.12 18.70 -15.01
N PRO A 111 -10.81 19.05 -14.99
CA PRO A 111 -9.76 18.06 -15.09
C PRO A 111 -9.56 17.35 -13.74
N PHE A 112 -9.54 16.01 -13.77
CA PHE A 112 -9.20 15.18 -12.62
C PHE A 112 -7.96 14.35 -12.91
N GLN A 113 -6.96 14.44 -12.04
CA GLN A 113 -5.76 13.62 -12.13
C GLN A 113 -5.77 12.57 -11.00
N PRO A 114 -6.01 11.29 -11.32
CA PRO A 114 -5.91 10.21 -10.34
C PRO A 114 -4.45 10.01 -9.92
N ASP A 115 -4.25 9.38 -8.76
CA ASP A 115 -2.88 9.06 -8.30
C ASP A 115 -2.20 8.06 -9.26
N LEU A 116 -2.94 7.06 -9.73
CA LEU A 116 -2.51 6.06 -10.69
C LEU A 116 -3.66 5.71 -11.64
N THR A 117 -3.31 5.20 -12.82
CA THR A 117 -4.28 4.55 -13.73
C THR A 117 -3.79 3.15 -14.07
N ILE A 118 -4.73 2.21 -14.13
CA ILE A 118 -4.47 0.86 -14.66
C ILE A 118 -5.29 0.63 -15.91
N ARG A 119 -4.74 -0.15 -16.83
CA ARG A 119 -5.48 -0.64 -17.99
C ARG A 119 -5.94 -2.08 -17.74
N GLU A 120 -7.25 -2.28 -17.68
CA GLU A 120 -7.88 -3.60 -17.72
C GLU A 120 -8.75 -3.67 -18.98
N GLU A 121 -8.53 -4.68 -19.82
CA GLU A 121 -9.19 -4.79 -21.13
C GLU A 121 -9.01 -3.48 -21.95
N ASP A 122 -10.11 -2.85 -22.35
CA ASP A 122 -10.13 -1.57 -23.06
C ASP A 122 -10.54 -0.37 -22.18
N ARG A 123 -10.45 -0.51 -20.85
CA ARG A 123 -10.81 0.55 -19.90
C ARG A 123 -9.58 1.07 -19.15
N LEU A 124 -9.48 2.39 -19.06
CA LEU A 124 -8.57 3.07 -18.14
C LEU A 124 -9.30 3.29 -16.83
N LEU A 125 -8.74 2.77 -15.74
CA LEU A 125 -9.40 2.77 -14.44
C LEU A 125 -8.55 3.56 -13.44
N PRO A 126 -9.12 4.60 -12.81
CA PRO A 126 -8.40 5.37 -11.80
C PRO A 126 -8.19 4.51 -10.55
N VAL A 127 -7.02 4.64 -9.94
CA VAL A 127 -6.65 4.03 -8.66
C VAL A 127 -6.16 5.14 -7.75
N GLU A 128 -6.77 5.24 -6.56
CA GLU A 128 -6.38 6.21 -5.55
C GLU A 128 -5.51 5.55 -4.48
N VAL A 129 -4.45 6.25 -4.07
CA VAL A 129 -3.59 5.83 -2.98
C VAL A 129 -4.01 6.62 -1.75
N GLU A 130 -4.53 5.97 -0.71
CA GLU A 130 -5.13 6.68 0.43
C GLU A 130 -4.39 6.40 1.73
N ASP A 131 -3.79 7.45 2.28
CA ASP A 131 -3.09 7.48 3.57
C ASP A 131 -3.80 8.34 4.62
N LEU A 132 -4.98 8.87 4.29
CA LEU A 132 -5.78 9.76 5.13
C LEU A 132 -5.09 11.09 5.49
N SER A 133 -4.02 11.46 4.78
CA SER A 133 -3.30 12.73 5.00
C SER A 133 -4.10 13.94 4.47
N ARG A 134 -4.88 13.73 3.41
CA ARG A 134 -5.74 14.75 2.81
C ARG A 134 -6.96 15.06 3.70
N PRO A 135 -7.43 16.32 3.75
CA PRO A 135 -8.69 16.67 4.40
C PRO A 135 -9.87 15.84 3.86
N PRO A 136 -10.89 15.53 4.69
CA PRO A 136 -12.04 14.74 4.27
C PRO A 136 -12.72 15.25 2.99
N GLU A 137 -12.96 16.55 2.87
CA GLU A 137 -13.60 17.16 1.70
C GLU A 137 -12.82 16.94 0.40
N GLU A 138 -11.48 17.01 0.48
CA GLU A 138 -10.61 16.75 -0.67
C GLU A 138 -10.66 15.26 -1.07
N ARG A 139 -10.66 14.36 -0.09
CA ARG A 139 -10.77 12.91 -0.34
C ARG A 139 -12.11 12.57 -0.97
N GLU A 140 -13.21 13.07 -0.42
CA GLU A 140 -14.55 12.84 -0.95
C GLU A 140 -14.71 13.37 -2.38
N ALA A 141 -14.14 14.54 -2.70
CA ALA A 141 -14.15 15.07 -4.07
C ALA A 141 -13.40 14.14 -5.04
N ARG A 142 -12.25 13.59 -4.64
CA ARG A 142 -11.50 12.63 -5.45
C ARG A 142 -12.25 11.31 -5.60
N TRP A 143 -12.89 10.82 -4.53
CA TRP A 143 -13.69 9.59 -4.58
C TRP A 143 -14.90 9.74 -5.51
N GLU A 144 -15.56 10.90 -5.51
CA GLU A 144 -16.65 11.21 -6.43
C GLU A 144 -16.16 11.23 -7.88
N ALA A 145 -15.02 11.85 -8.15
CA ALA A 145 -14.39 11.84 -9.47
C ALA A 145 -14.11 10.41 -9.96
N CYS A 146 -13.49 9.58 -9.11
CA CYS A 146 -13.25 8.16 -9.41
C CYS A 146 -14.55 7.38 -9.62
N TYR A 147 -15.57 7.61 -8.78
CA TYR A 147 -16.86 6.93 -8.87
C TYR A 147 -17.55 7.24 -10.21
N ARG A 148 -17.55 8.51 -10.62
CA ARG A 148 -18.13 8.95 -11.91
C ARG A 148 -17.36 8.39 -13.11
N LEU A 149 -16.02 8.38 -13.06
CA LEU A 149 -15.18 7.86 -14.15
C LEU A 149 -15.25 6.33 -14.30
N ALA A 150 -15.28 5.61 -13.17
CA ALA A 150 -15.25 4.15 -13.19
C ALA A 150 -16.65 3.51 -13.24
N GLY A 151 -17.72 4.30 -13.09
CA GLY A 151 -19.10 3.81 -13.04
C GLY A 151 -19.40 3.04 -11.73
N GLY A 152 -18.91 3.56 -10.61
CA GLY A 152 -19.07 2.95 -9.29
C GLY A 152 -18.05 1.87 -8.94
N ASP A 153 -17.05 1.62 -9.79
CA ASP A 153 -15.98 0.65 -9.56
C ASP A 153 -14.71 1.31 -9.00
N LEU A 154 -14.67 1.47 -7.67
CA LEU A 154 -13.62 2.16 -6.94
C LEU A 154 -12.44 1.24 -6.62
N ARG A 155 -11.21 1.76 -6.79
CA ARG A 155 -9.96 1.06 -6.50
C ARG A 155 -9.08 1.90 -5.55
N PHE A 156 -8.73 1.32 -4.41
CA PHE A 156 -7.89 1.98 -3.40
C PHE A 156 -6.69 1.13 -2.98
N ILE A 157 -5.55 1.78 -2.81
CA ILE A 157 -4.36 1.20 -2.18
C ILE A 157 -4.02 2.00 -0.93
N ALA A 158 -3.93 1.34 0.23
CA ALA A 158 -3.52 1.97 1.49
C ALA A 158 -2.08 1.58 1.87
N PRO A 159 -1.38 2.37 2.70
CA PRO A 159 -0.05 2.03 3.18
C PRO A 159 -0.02 0.75 4.03
N ASP A 160 -1.04 0.52 4.84
CA ASP A 160 -1.10 -0.56 5.81
C ASP A 160 -2.56 -1.03 6.07
N PRO A 161 -2.75 -2.20 6.69
CA PRO A 161 -4.09 -2.73 6.95
C PRO A 161 -4.98 -1.85 7.85
N GLY A 162 -4.39 -1.14 8.82
CA GLY A 162 -5.15 -0.26 9.72
C GLY A 162 -5.68 0.96 8.99
N THR A 163 -4.86 1.56 8.12
CA THR A 163 -5.29 2.63 7.22
C THR A 163 -6.35 2.14 6.23
N LEU A 164 -6.17 0.94 5.66
CA LEU A 164 -7.15 0.33 4.75
C LEU A 164 -8.54 0.20 5.39
N ASP A 165 -8.62 -0.29 6.63
CA ASP A 165 -9.88 -0.45 7.35
C ASP A 165 -10.58 0.89 7.65
N ARG A 166 -9.80 1.95 7.90
CA ARG A 166 -10.32 3.31 8.10
C ARG A 166 -10.83 3.91 6.78
N VAL A 167 -10.04 3.85 5.71
CA VAL A 167 -10.47 4.28 4.36
C VAL A 167 -11.75 3.57 3.97
N ARG A 168 -11.82 2.25 4.18
CA ARG A 168 -13.02 1.45 3.89
C ARG A 168 -14.24 1.96 4.65
N SER A 169 -14.10 2.26 5.95
CA SER A 169 -15.21 2.73 6.78
C SER A 169 -15.71 4.11 6.33
N GLU A 170 -14.79 5.01 5.99
CA GLU A 170 -15.14 6.35 5.49
C GLU A 170 -15.77 6.30 4.10
N VAL A 171 -15.22 5.51 3.17
CA VAL A 171 -15.77 5.30 1.83
C VAL A 171 -17.17 4.68 1.93
N PHE A 172 -17.43 3.74 2.84
CA PHE A 172 -18.78 3.19 3.02
C PHE A 172 -19.76 4.22 3.54
N TYR A 173 -19.37 5.04 4.53
CA TYR A 173 -20.21 6.12 5.03
C TYR A 173 -20.56 7.09 3.90
N TRP A 174 -19.55 7.50 3.13
CA TRP A 174 -19.70 8.38 1.98
C TRP A 174 -20.58 7.77 0.88
N LEU A 175 -20.35 6.51 0.48
CA LEU A 175 -21.12 5.82 -0.56
C LEU A 175 -22.62 5.77 -0.24
N GLY A 176 -22.97 5.56 1.03
CA GLY A 176 -24.36 5.46 1.47
C GLY A 176 -25.13 4.37 0.70
N PRO A 177 -26.28 4.68 0.08
CA PRO A 177 -27.08 3.68 -0.65
C PRO A 177 -26.65 3.44 -2.11
N ARG A 178 -25.62 4.13 -2.60
CA ARG A 178 -25.21 4.08 -4.01
C ARG A 178 -24.71 2.68 -4.40
N PRO A 179 -24.99 2.17 -5.62
CA PRO A 179 -24.38 0.93 -6.11
C PRO A 179 -22.87 1.06 -6.25
N PHE A 180 -22.10 0.05 -5.85
CA PHE A 180 -20.64 0.09 -5.96
C PHE A 180 -20.00 -1.28 -6.12
N SER A 181 -18.81 -1.27 -6.71
CA SER A 181 -17.78 -2.30 -6.60
C SER A 181 -16.55 -1.64 -5.98
N LEU A 182 -16.13 -2.14 -4.83
CA LEU A 182 -15.01 -1.60 -4.07
C LEU A 182 -13.89 -2.63 -4.06
N ARG A 183 -12.76 -2.28 -4.67
CA ARG A 183 -11.54 -3.08 -4.72
C ARG A 183 -10.46 -2.38 -3.90
N MET A 184 -10.01 -3.00 -2.82
CA MET A 184 -9.05 -2.37 -1.92
C MET A 184 -7.91 -3.31 -1.59
N THR A 185 -6.71 -2.78 -1.44
CA THR A 185 -5.55 -3.52 -0.95
C THR A 185 -4.64 -2.62 -0.15
N ASP A 186 -3.67 -3.23 0.52
CA ASP A 186 -2.63 -2.51 1.24
C ASP A 186 -1.25 -2.98 0.78
N LEU A 187 -0.23 -2.14 0.97
CA LEU A 187 1.14 -2.44 0.51
C LEU A 187 1.76 -3.67 1.19
N SER A 188 1.21 -4.18 2.29
CA SER A 188 1.70 -5.40 2.94
C SER A 188 1.17 -6.69 2.29
N TYR A 189 0.01 -6.62 1.61
CA TYR A 189 -0.62 -7.76 0.93
C TYR A 189 0.19 -8.24 -0.29
N GLY A 190 0.97 -7.35 -0.87
CA GLY A 190 1.63 -7.47 -2.17
C GLY A 190 2.83 -8.37 -2.34
N ARG A 191 3.24 -9.15 -1.33
CA ARG A 191 4.40 -10.05 -1.45
C ARG A 191 4.06 -11.42 -2.06
N GLY A 192 2.85 -11.60 -2.60
CA GLY A 192 2.42 -12.82 -3.28
C GLY A 192 3.01 -12.95 -4.68
N ARG A 193 3.76 -14.03 -4.93
CA ARG A 193 4.30 -14.43 -6.23
C ARG A 193 3.17 -15.13 -7.01
N TYR A 194 2.90 -14.68 -8.24
CA TYR A 194 2.03 -15.35 -9.24
C TYR A 194 0.52 -15.40 -8.94
N GLY A 195 -0.24 -14.46 -9.52
CA GLY A 195 -1.64 -14.69 -9.90
C GLY A 195 -2.68 -14.67 -8.77
N GLU A 196 -2.31 -14.35 -7.53
CA GLU A 196 -3.28 -14.11 -6.47
C GLU A 196 -3.95 -12.74 -6.66
N ALA A 197 -5.27 -12.70 -6.53
CA ALA A 197 -6.02 -11.44 -6.63
C ALA A 197 -5.58 -10.49 -5.51
N ILE A 198 -4.82 -9.44 -5.86
CA ILE A 198 -4.35 -8.44 -4.89
C ILE A 198 -5.48 -7.63 -4.25
N TRP A 199 -6.66 -7.64 -4.88
CA TRP A 199 -7.82 -6.84 -4.47
C TRP A 199 -8.73 -7.61 -3.51
N ARG A 200 -9.04 -6.99 -2.37
CA ARG A 200 -10.24 -7.34 -1.58
C ARG A 200 -11.45 -6.71 -2.26
N ILE A 201 -12.36 -7.55 -2.75
CA ILE A 201 -13.54 -7.11 -3.50
C ILE A 201 -14.76 -7.09 -2.58
N GLN A 202 -15.49 -5.97 -2.58
CA GLN A 202 -16.78 -5.82 -1.92
C GLN A 202 -17.76 -5.21 -2.92
N ARG A 203 -19.00 -5.69 -2.93
CA ARG A 203 -20.04 -5.22 -3.85
C ARG A 203 -21.29 -4.84 -3.07
N GLY A 204 -21.91 -3.75 -3.47
CA GLY A 204 -23.19 -3.30 -2.94
C GLY A 204 -24.14 -2.98 -4.09
N THR A 205 -25.31 -3.59 -4.06
CA THR A 205 -26.45 -3.27 -4.94
C THR A 205 -27.66 -3.22 -4.03
N LYS A 206 -28.37 -2.09 -4.01
CA LYS A 206 -29.75 -2.09 -3.50
C LYS A 206 -30.68 -2.54 -4.61
#